data_AF-A0A350WWF5-F1
#
_entry.id   AF-A0A350WWF5-F1
#
_cell.length_a   1.000
_cell.length_b   1.000
_cell.length_c   1.000
_cell.angle_alpha   90.00
_cell.angle_beta   90.00
_cell.angle_gamma   90.00
#
_symmetry.space_group_name_H-M   'P 1'
#
loop_
_entity.id
_entity.type
_entity.pdbx_description
1 polymer ?
#
loop_
_entity_poly.entity_id
_entity_poly.type
_entity_poly.pdbx_seq_one_letter_code
_entity_poly.pdbx_strand_id
1 'polypeptide(L)' 'MAKQWNKPPEMQIDPKKQYKAHMETDKGTMVIELFADKTPVTVNNFVFLSREGYYDGVIFHRVIANFMA' A
#
# COMPACT_ATOMS: atom_id res chain seq x y z
N MET A 1 -1.74 19.10 3.72
CA MET A 1 -0.30 18.97 3.42
C MET A 1 -0.02 17.50 3.22
N ALA A 2 0.74 17.12 2.19
CA ALA A 2 1.13 15.73 2.01
C ALA A 2 2.06 15.32 3.17
N LYS A 3 1.79 14.17 3.82
CA LYS A 3 2.72 13.62 4.80
C LYS A 3 4.01 13.24 4.08
N GLN A 4 5.17 13.62 4.63
CA GLN A 4 6.47 13.33 4.04
C GLN A 4 7.43 12.84 5.12
N TRP A 5 8.24 11.85 4.77
CA TRP A 5 9.25 11.27 5.64
C TRP A 5 10.64 11.41 5.01
N ASN A 6 11.62 11.78 5.82
CA ASN A 6 13.00 11.98 5.36
C ASN A 6 13.84 10.69 5.42
N LYS A 7 13.26 9.61 5.93
CA LYS A 7 13.87 8.28 6.05
C LYS A 7 12.78 7.22 5.85
N PRO A 8 13.14 6.03 5.35
CA PRO A 8 12.20 4.91 5.29
C PRO A 8 11.76 4.49 6.71
N PRO A 9 10.54 3.95 6.86
CA PRO A 9 10.07 3.44 8.14
C PRO A 9 10.87 2.21 8.59
N GLU A 10 11.00 2.02 9.90
CA GLU A 10 11.57 0.81 10.48
C GLU A 10 10.72 -0.42 10.16
N MET A 11 11.29 -1.62 10.29
CA MET A 11 10.56 -2.88 10.06
C MET A 11 9.54 -3.12 11.18
N GLN A 12 8.26 -2.95 10.87
CA GLN A 12 7.13 -3.07 11.80
C GLN A 12 6.27 -4.32 11.55
N ILE A 13 6.51 -5.02 10.44
CA ILE A 13 5.81 -6.25 10.09
C ILE A 13 6.68 -7.48 10.36
N ASP A 14 6.04 -8.64 10.42
CA ASP A 14 6.68 -9.95 10.47
C ASP A 14 6.67 -10.56 9.05
N PRO A 15 7.83 -10.66 8.36
CA PRO A 15 7.90 -11.19 7.00
C PRO A 15 7.35 -12.62 6.83
N LYS A 16 7.18 -13.38 7.91
CA LYS A 16 6.66 -14.76 7.86
C LYS A 16 5.14 -14.83 7.96
N LYS A 17 4.46 -13.71 8.20
CA LYS A 17 3.00 -13.64 8.28
C LYS A 17 2.39 -13.22 6.94
N GLN A 18 1.13 -13.60 6.76
CA GLN A 18 0.32 -13.16 5.64
C GLN A 18 -0.40 -11.85 5.96
N TYR A 19 -0.37 -10.93 5.01
CA TYR A 19 -1.01 -9.63 5.12
C TYR A 19 -1.96 -9.41 3.95
N LYS A 20 -3.09 -8.76 4.23
CA LYS A 20 -4.03 -8.28 3.22
C LYS A 20 -4.32 -6.81 3.46
N ALA A 21 -4.47 -6.06 2.38
CA ALA A 21 -4.96 -4.69 2.42
C ALA A 21 -6.34 -4.62 1.77
N HIS A 22 -7.26 -3.91 2.43
CA HIS A 22 -8.56 -3.58 1.88
C HIS A 22 -8.47 -2.13 1.39
N MET A 23 -8.58 -1.93 0.09
CA MET A 23 -8.55 -0.61 -0.53
C MET A 23 -9.94 -0.27 -1.04
N GLU A 24 -10.57 0.69 -0.37
CA GLU A 24 -11.89 1.20 -0.74
C GLU A 24 -11.75 2.26 -1.81
N THR A 25 -12.46 2.09 -2.92
CA THR A 25 -12.50 3.04 -4.04
C THR A 25 -13.94 3.35 -4.41
N ASP A 26 -14.13 4.37 -5.24
CA ASP A 26 -15.43 4.69 -5.84
C ASP A 26 -15.98 3.59 -6.76
N LYS A 27 -15.13 2.62 -7.18
CA LYS A 27 -15.51 1.44 -7.97
C LYS A 27 -15.69 0.17 -7.14
N GLY A 28 -15.57 0.25 -5.82
CA GLY A 28 -15.70 -0.87 -4.89
C GLY A 28 -14.40 -1.20 -4.15
N THR A 29 -14.46 -2.24 -3.32
CA THR A 29 -13.34 -2.67 -2.48
C THR A 29 -12.44 -3.65 -3.22
N MET A 30 -11.15 -3.35 -3.28
CA MET A 30 -10.11 -4.29 -3.71
C MET A 30 -9.45 -4.93 -2.50
N VAL A 31 -9.32 -6.26 -2.50
CA VAL A 31 -8.57 -7.00 -1.48
C VAL A 31 -7.23 -7.42 -2.09
N ILE A 32 -6.14 -6.89 -1.55
CA ILE A 32 -4.78 -7.09 -2.05
C ILE A 32 -4.03 -8.01 -1.09
N GLU A 33 -3.54 -9.15 -1.57
CA GLU A 33 -2.62 -10.00 -0.83
C GLU A 33 -1.19 -9.45 -0.93
N LEU A 34 -0.49 -9.38 0.19
CA LEU A 34 0.85 -8.80 0.29
C LEU A 34 1.88 -9.88 0.60
N PHE A 35 2.79 -10.14 -0.34
CA PHE A 35 3.85 -11.14 -0.22
C PHE A 35 5.04 -10.62 0.61
N ALA A 36 4.85 -10.56 1.94
CA ALA A 36 5.85 -10.08 2.88
C ALA A 36 7.10 -10.96 2.95
N ASP A 37 6.95 -12.25 2.66
CA ASP A 37 8.03 -13.24 2.59
C ASP A 37 8.97 -12.97 1.41
N LYS A 38 8.42 -12.49 0.28
CA LYS A 38 9.18 -12.19 -0.95
C LYS A 38 9.73 -10.77 -0.97
N THR A 39 8.95 -9.80 -0.48
CA THR A 39 9.27 -8.36 -0.60
C THR A 39 9.06 -7.59 0.72
N PRO A 40 9.76 -7.97 1.80
CA PRO A 40 9.46 -7.49 3.15
C PRO A 40 9.57 -5.98 3.31
N VAL A 41 10.57 -5.35 2.71
CA VAL A 41 10.78 -3.89 2.80
C VAL A 41 9.65 -3.13 2.09
N THR A 42 9.22 -3.60 0.91
CA THR A 42 8.13 -2.98 0.14
C THR A 42 6.80 -3.13 0.86
N VAL A 43 6.49 -4.33 1.36
CA VAL A 43 5.26 -4.57 2.12
C VAL A 43 5.26 -3.75 3.40
N ASN A 44 6.39 -3.66 4.11
CA ASN A 44 6.52 -2.82 5.30
C ASN A 44 6.22 -1.34 4.99
N ASN A 45 6.81 -0.80 3.94
CA ASN A 45 6.59 0.58 3.53
C ASN A 45 5.13 0.83 3.14
N PHE A 46 4.52 -0.07 2.36
CA PHE A 46 3.11 0.04 1.98
C PHE A 46 2.20 0.00 3.21
N VAL A 47 2.36 -0.98 4.10
CA VAL A 47 1.56 -1.11 5.33
C VAL A 47 1.71 0.12 6.23
N PHE A 48 2.92 0.65 6.37
CA PHE A 48 3.18 1.88 7.11
C PHE A 48 2.42 3.07 6.53
N LEU A 49 2.57 3.34 5.23
CA LEU A 49 1.89 4.46 4.55
C LEU A 49 0.36 4.32 4.59
N SER A 50 -0.16 3.10 4.42
CA SER A 50 -1.60 2.83 4.54
C SER A 50 -2.13 3.11 5.94
N ARG A 51 -1.42 2.70 6.99
CA ARG A 51 -1.83 2.98 8.39
C ARG A 51 -1.78 4.46 8.74
N GLU A 52 -0.92 5.22 8.05
CA GLU A 52 -0.86 6.67 8.15
C GLU A 52 -1.94 7.38 7.32
N GLY A 53 -2.84 6.66 6.63
CA GLY A 53 -3.86 7.27 5.76
C GLY A 53 -3.25 8.03 4.58
N TYR A 54 -2.03 7.70 4.17
CA TYR A 54 -1.30 8.43 3.13
C TYR A 54 -2.01 8.37 1.77
N TYR A 55 -2.68 7.26 1.48
CA TYR A 55 -3.37 7.03 0.21
C TYR A 55 -4.82 7.54 0.20
N ASP A 56 -5.32 8.04 1.31
CA ASP A 56 -6.71 8.48 1.42
C ASP A 56 -6.95 9.72 0.53
N GLY A 57 -7.96 9.62 -0.34
CA GLY A 57 -8.27 10.67 -1.32
C GLY A 57 -7.29 10.79 -2.49
N VAL A 58 -6.29 9.90 -2.60
CA VAL A 58 -5.38 9.86 -3.75
C VAL A 58 -6.08 9.19 -4.94
N ILE A 59 -6.05 9.84 -6.10
CA ILE A 59 -6.66 9.33 -7.32
C ILE A 59 -5.70 8.44 -8.13
N PHE A 60 -6.27 7.51 -8.90
CA PHE A 60 -5.57 6.86 -10.00
C PHE A 60 -5.42 7.84 -11.16
N HIS A 61 -4.34 8.63 -11.14
CA HIS A 61 -4.12 9.72 -12.10
C HIS A 61 -3.75 9.25 -13.51
N ARG A 62 -3.41 7.97 -13.69
CA ARG A 62 -2.99 7.39 -14.98
C ARG A 62 -3.67 6.04 -15.21
N VAL A 63 -4.38 5.92 -16.33
CA VAL A 63 -5.05 4.68 -16.74
C VAL A 63 -4.71 4.37 -18.19
N ILE A 64 -4.23 3.16 -18.44
CA ILE A 64 -4.01 2.60 -19.78
C ILE A 64 -4.92 1.39 -19.91
N ALA A 65 -5.87 1.48 -20.84
CA ALA A 65 -6.85 0.42 -21.09
C ALA A 65 -6.15 -0.93 -21.31
N ASN A 66 -6.62 -1.96 -20.60
CA ASN A 66 -6.12 -3.32 -20.66
C ASN A 66 -4.64 -3.50 -20.25
N PHE A 67 -4.07 -2.56 -19.49
CA PHE A 67 -2.67 -2.66 -19.06
C PHE A 67 -2.43 -2.23 -17.61
N MET A 68 -2.82 -1.01 -17.23
CA MET A 68 -2.48 -0.44 -15.92
C MET A 68 -3.51 0.60 -15.48
N ALA A 69 -3.81 0.62 -14.18
CA ALA A 69 -4.29 1.78 -13.43
C ALA A 69 -3.45 1.93 -12.16
#